data_AF-A0A9D5Q2U0-F1
#
_entry.id   AF-A0A9D5Q2U0-F1
#
_cell.length_a   1.000
_cell.length_b   1.000
_cell.length_c   1.000
_cell.angle_alpha   90.00
_cell.angle_beta   90.00
_cell.angle_gamma   90.00
#
_symmetry.space_group_name_H-M   'P 1'
#
loop_
_entity.id
_entity.type
_entity.pdbx_description
1 polymer ?
#
loop_
_entity_poly.entity_id
_entity_poly.type
_entity_poly.pdbx_seq_one_letter_code
_entity_poly.pdbx_strand_id
1 'polypeptide(L)'
;MLYHCIKTTIQERRVSAVMGWQFNSKEPVFLQIADRLRLGILRGDYGSPDTQFPTVRALAEASGANPNTVQRALAVLEEEGLLCTKGTVGRFVTDNTQTLQTAAESARREAVRKWLAEAKELGISAKTLIQYIQEEETT
;
A
#
# COMPACT_ATOMS: atom_id res chain seq x y z
N MET A 1 -19.03 27.14 -20.15
CA MET A 1 -19.39 25.90 -19.42
C MET A 1 -18.88 24.65 -20.16
N LEU A 2 -17.56 24.51 -20.32
CA LEU A 2 -16.93 23.31 -20.91
C LEU A 2 -15.61 22.95 -20.19
N TYR A 3 -15.00 23.90 -19.46
CA TYR A 3 -13.77 23.70 -18.70
C TYR A 3 -13.91 22.94 -17.38
N HIS A 4 -15.14 22.71 -16.89
CA HIS A 4 -15.36 22.01 -15.62
C HIS A 4 -15.59 20.49 -15.79
N CYS A 5 -15.86 20.01 -17.01
CA CYS A 5 -16.15 18.60 -17.26
C CYS A 5 -14.88 17.76 -17.52
N ILE A 6 -13.76 18.38 -17.91
CA ILE A 6 -12.50 17.65 -18.17
C ILE A 6 -11.70 17.40 -16.88
N LYS A 7 -11.86 18.23 -15.83
CA LYS A 7 -11.14 18.03 -14.56
C LYS A 7 -11.62 16.81 -13.78
N THR A 8 -12.89 16.43 -13.89
CA THR A 8 -13.45 15.27 -13.18
C THR A 8 -12.96 13.94 -13.78
N THR A 9 -12.75 13.89 -15.10
CA THR A 9 -12.38 12.66 -15.81
C THR A 9 -10.91 12.25 -15.60
N ILE A 10 -10.02 13.18 -15.23
CA ILE A 10 -8.59 12.90 -15.05
C ILE A 10 -8.29 12.30 -13.66
N GLN A 11 -9.09 12.60 -12.64
CA GLN A 11 -8.91 12.03 -11.30
C GLN A 11 -9.37 10.56 -11.21
N GLU A 12 -10.42 10.18 -11.92
CA GLU A 12 -10.94 8.80 -11.90
C GLU A 12 -10.07 7.82 -12.70
N ARG A 13 -9.36 8.28 -13.74
CA ARG A 13 -8.51 7.41 -14.58
C ARG A 13 -7.15 7.03 -13.97
N ARG A 14 -6.64 7.77 -12.99
CA ARG A 14 -5.35 7.41 -12.34
C ARG A 14 -5.46 6.25 -11.35
N VAL A 15 -6.66 5.95 -10.85
CA VAL A 15 -6.87 4.87 -9.88
C VAL A 15 -6.93 3.49 -10.55
N SER A 16 -7.19 3.43 -11.86
CA SER A 16 -7.56 2.17 -12.53
C SER A 16 -6.41 1.37 -13.16
N ALA A 17 -5.17 1.87 -13.20
CA ALA A 17 -4.12 1.25 -14.05
C ALA A 17 -2.98 0.51 -13.33
N VAL A 18 -2.93 0.46 -11.99
CA VAL A 18 -1.77 -0.13 -11.25
C VAL A 18 -2.17 -1.13 -10.16
N MET A 19 -3.32 -1.79 -10.27
CA MET A 19 -3.77 -2.74 -9.24
C MET A 19 -4.24 -4.07 -9.84
N GLY A 20 -3.33 -4.81 -10.47
CA GLY A 20 -3.50 -6.25 -10.62
C GLY A 20 -3.40 -6.88 -9.24
N TRP A 21 -4.54 -7.16 -8.60
CA TRP A 21 -4.58 -7.83 -7.30
C TRP A 21 -4.32 -9.32 -7.50
N GLN A 22 -3.23 -9.82 -6.90
CA GLN A 22 -2.92 -11.24 -6.86
C GLN A 22 -2.70 -11.62 -5.41
N PHE A 23 -3.49 -12.57 -4.92
CA PHE A 23 -3.39 -13.06 -3.56
C PHE A 23 -2.74 -14.44 -3.56
N ASN A 24 -1.79 -14.64 -2.65
CA ASN A 24 -1.20 -15.95 -2.40
C ASN A 24 -1.95 -16.67 -1.26
N SER A 25 -1.79 -17.99 -1.16
CA SER A 25 -2.42 -18.81 -0.12
C SER A 25 -1.61 -18.92 1.18
N LYS A 26 -0.39 -18.37 1.23
CA LYS A 26 0.53 -18.49 2.38
C LYS A 26 0.16 -17.52 3.50
N GLU A 27 -0.43 -16.38 3.15
CA GLU A 27 -0.76 -15.32 4.09
C GLU A 27 -2.25 -14.98 4.07
N PRO A 28 -2.84 -14.53 5.19
CA PRO A 28 -4.21 -14.05 5.20
C PRO A 28 -4.43 -12.89 4.21
N VAL A 29 -5.49 -12.99 3.39
CA VAL A 29 -5.80 -12.01 2.33
C VAL A 29 -5.91 -10.57 2.87
N PHE A 30 -6.47 -10.38 4.06
CA PHE A 30 -6.61 -9.02 4.62
C PHE A 30 -5.26 -8.36 4.92
N LEU A 31 -4.22 -9.13 5.28
CA LEU A 31 -2.87 -8.60 5.47
C LEU A 31 -2.24 -8.22 4.13
N GLN A 32 -2.40 -9.07 3.11
CA GLN A 32 -1.94 -8.76 1.75
C GLN A 32 -2.58 -7.47 1.22
N ILE A 33 -3.87 -7.25 1.52
CA ILE A 33 -4.57 -6.00 1.18
C ILE A 33 -3.99 -4.83 1.98
N ALA A 34 -3.82 -4.97 3.29
CA ALA A 34 -3.25 -3.93 4.14
C ALA A 34 -1.86 -3.52 3.64
N ASP A 35 -0.99 -4.48 3.31
CA ASP A 35 0.36 -4.22 2.81
C ASP A 35 0.35 -3.45 1.49
N ARG A 36 -0.51 -3.85 0.55
CA ARG A 36 -0.67 -3.17 -0.74
C ARG A 36 -1.14 -1.73 -0.56
N LEU A 37 -2.14 -1.52 0.29
CA LEU A 37 -2.68 -0.19 0.61
C LEU A 37 -1.64 0.66 1.35
N ARG A 38 -0.92 0.10 2.31
CA ARG A 38 0.18 0.75 3.04
C ARG A 38 1.23 1.28 2.06
N LEU A 39 1.69 0.47 1.12
CA LEU A 39 2.65 0.92 0.12
C LEU A 39 2.11 2.07 -0.74
N GLY A 40 0.83 2.02 -1.13
CA GLY A 40 0.22 3.13 -1.87
C GLY A 40 0.11 4.42 -1.03
N ILE A 41 -0.20 4.30 0.27
CA ILE A 41 -0.20 5.45 1.20
C ILE A 41 1.19 6.06 1.26
N LEU A 42 2.22 5.24 1.46
CA LEU A 42 3.61 5.69 1.58
C LEU A 42 4.17 6.29 0.28
N ARG A 43 3.62 5.90 -0.88
CA ARG A 43 3.95 6.50 -2.20
C ARG A 43 3.19 7.79 -2.48
N GLY A 44 2.14 8.10 -1.72
CA GLY A 44 1.27 9.25 -1.95
C GLY A 44 0.18 8.99 -3.00
N ASP A 45 -0.14 7.73 -3.30
CA ASP A 45 -1.11 7.36 -4.33
C ASP A 45 -2.56 7.78 -3.99
N TYR A 46 -2.84 8.02 -2.70
CA TYR A 46 -4.19 8.36 -2.18
C TYR A 46 -4.40 9.86 -1.94
N GLY A 47 -3.53 10.71 -2.46
CA GLY A 47 -3.69 12.16 -2.41
C GLY A 47 -3.32 12.80 -1.07
N SER A 48 -3.84 13.99 -0.82
CA SER A 48 -3.58 14.75 0.41
C SER A 48 -4.36 14.19 1.61
N PRO A 49 -4.00 14.53 2.86
CA PRO A 49 -4.76 14.14 4.05
C PRO A 49 -6.23 14.58 4.07
N ASP A 50 -6.62 15.53 3.21
CA ASP A 50 -8.01 15.98 3.03
C ASP A 50 -8.77 15.20 1.94
N THR A 51 -8.07 14.34 1.21
CA THR A 51 -8.67 13.47 0.20
C THR A 51 -9.25 12.24 0.89
N GLN A 52 -10.53 12.00 0.67
CA GLN A 52 -11.21 10.83 1.21
C GLN A 52 -10.56 9.55 0.64
N PHE A 53 -10.16 8.65 1.55
CA PHE A 53 -9.63 7.35 1.20
C PHE A 53 -10.73 6.46 0.57
N PRO A 54 -10.38 5.56 -0.37
CA PRO A 54 -11.35 4.66 -0.98
C PRO A 54 -12.19 3.89 0.04
N THR A 55 -13.49 3.77 -0.24
CA THR A 55 -14.43 3.07 0.63
C THR A 55 -14.19 1.56 0.61
N VAL A 56 -14.69 0.85 1.63
CA VAL A 56 -14.68 -0.63 1.68
C VAL A 56 -15.25 -1.22 0.41
N ARG A 57 -16.38 -0.69 -0.08
CA ARG A 57 -17.04 -1.18 -1.28
C ARG A 57 -16.17 -0.99 -2.53
N ALA A 58 -15.63 0.21 -2.72
CA ALA A 58 -14.76 0.50 -3.87
C ALA A 58 -13.52 -0.38 -3.88
N LEU A 59 -12.91 -0.60 -2.70
CA LEU A 59 -11.75 -1.47 -2.55
C LEU A 59 -12.08 -2.95 -2.74
N ALA A 60 -13.25 -3.40 -2.28
CA ALA A 60 -13.72 -4.77 -2.50
C ALA A 60 -13.98 -5.03 -3.98
N GLU A 61 -14.64 -4.10 -4.68
CA GLU A 61 -14.87 -4.16 -6.12
C GLU A 61 -13.55 -4.16 -6.89
N ALA A 62 -12.60 -3.29 -6.52
CA ALA A 62 -11.29 -3.21 -7.18
C ALA A 62 -10.42 -4.45 -6.95
N SER A 63 -10.48 -5.04 -5.75
CA SER A 63 -9.63 -6.18 -5.37
C SER A 63 -10.26 -7.55 -5.62
N GLY A 64 -11.57 -7.60 -5.84
CA GLY A 64 -12.33 -8.86 -5.85
C GLY A 64 -12.41 -9.54 -4.47
N ALA A 65 -11.94 -8.89 -3.39
CA ALA A 65 -11.97 -9.44 -2.05
C ALA A 65 -13.33 -9.24 -1.37
N ASN A 66 -13.62 -10.08 -0.38
CA ASN A 66 -14.82 -9.92 0.45
C ASN A 66 -14.79 -8.56 1.19
N PRO A 67 -15.88 -7.77 1.20
CA PRO A 67 -15.96 -6.50 1.92
C PRO A 67 -15.51 -6.58 3.39
N ASN A 68 -15.81 -7.68 4.10
CA ASN A 68 -15.36 -7.87 5.48
C ASN A 68 -13.83 -8.05 5.57
N THR A 69 -13.22 -8.70 4.58
CA THR A 69 -11.76 -8.85 4.47
C THR A 69 -11.10 -7.48 4.24
N VAL A 70 -11.68 -6.66 3.37
CA VAL A 70 -11.22 -5.27 3.16
C VAL A 70 -11.38 -4.44 4.44
N GLN A 71 -12.51 -4.57 5.14
CA GLN A 71 -12.72 -3.87 6.40
C GLN A 71 -11.66 -4.23 7.44
N ARG A 72 -11.28 -5.52 7.54
CA ARG A 72 -10.17 -5.95 8.40
C ARG A 72 -8.84 -5.36 7.97
N ALA A 73 -8.56 -5.27 6.68
CA ALA A 73 -7.36 -4.64 6.16
C ALA A 73 -7.28 -3.14 6.52
N LEU A 74 -8.40 -2.42 6.39
CA LEU A 74 -8.49 -1.02 6.79
C LEU A 74 -8.32 -0.84 8.29
N ALA A 75 -8.87 -1.74 9.11
CA ALA A 75 -8.69 -1.69 10.56
C ALA A 75 -7.22 -1.82 10.98
N VAL A 76 -6.43 -2.67 10.29
CA VAL A 76 -4.98 -2.77 10.51
C VAL A 76 -4.29 -1.42 10.23
N LEU A 77 -4.63 -0.75 9.13
CA LEU A 77 -4.04 0.55 8.79
C LEU A 77 -4.48 1.67 9.74
N GLU A 78 -5.67 1.57 10.33
CA GLU A 78 -6.13 2.48 11.39
C GLU A 78 -5.36 2.24 12.70
N GLU A 79 -5.12 0.97 13.06
CA GLU A 79 -4.32 0.60 14.23
C GLU A 79 -2.86 1.06 14.10
N GLU A 80 -2.30 1.01 12.89
CA GLU A 80 -0.97 1.56 12.57
C GLU A 80 -0.93 3.10 12.53
N GLY A 81 -2.08 3.77 12.64
CA GLY A 81 -2.20 5.22 12.60
C GLY A 81 -2.00 5.83 11.21
N LEU A 82 -2.04 5.02 10.15
CA LEU A 82 -1.91 5.47 8.76
C LEU A 82 -3.21 6.03 8.20
N LEU A 83 -4.35 5.54 8.72
CA LEU A 83 -5.68 6.02 8.41
C LEU A 83 -6.36 6.59 9.65
N CYS A 84 -7.16 7.63 9.46
CA CYS A 84 -8.06 8.18 10.48
C CYS A 84 -9.50 8.21 9.98
N THR A 85 -10.45 7.78 10.81
CA THR A 85 -11.89 7.87 10.53
C THR A 85 -12.44 9.20 11.05
N LYS A 86 -13.07 9.97 10.16
CA LYS A 86 -13.76 11.23 10.49
C LYS A 86 -15.28 11.02 10.45
N GLY A 87 -15.85 10.45 11.52
CA GLY A 87 -17.30 10.23 11.67
C GLY A 87 -17.92 9.47 10.50
N THR A 88 -19.04 9.96 9.97
CA THR A 88 -19.74 9.38 8.80
C THR A 88 -19.13 9.81 7.45
N VAL A 89 -18.16 10.73 7.45
CA VAL A 89 -17.53 11.25 6.22
C VAL A 89 -16.62 10.19 5.59
N GLY A 90 -15.97 9.36 6.40
CA GLY A 90 -15.13 8.26 5.92
C GLY A 90 -13.72 8.29 6.48
N ARG A 91 -12.81 7.61 5.78
CA ARG A 91 -11.40 7.48 6.15
C ARG A 91 -10.53 8.44 5.36
N PHE A 92 -9.44 8.86 5.97
CA PHE A 92 -8.45 9.77 5.41
C PHE A 92 -7.05 9.28 5.76
N VAL A 93 -6.07 9.59 4.90
CA VAL A 93 -4.66 9.37 5.25
C VAL A 93 -4.26 10.34 6.35
N THR A 94 -3.48 9.87 7.32
CA THR A 94 -2.94 10.70 8.39
C THR A 94 -2.09 11.87 7.85
N ASP A 95 -2.20 13.04 8.47
CA ASP A 95 -1.30 14.17 8.24
C ASP A 95 -0.03 14.11 9.12
N ASN A 96 0.03 13.14 10.04
CA ASN A 96 1.17 12.95 10.91
C ASN A 96 2.37 12.42 10.12
N THR A 97 3.24 13.37 9.73
CA THR A 97 4.45 13.10 8.95
C THR A 97 5.40 12.15 9.69
N GLN A 98 5.49 12.22 11.01
CA GLN A 98 6.35 11.33 11.80
C GLN A 98 5.87 9.87 11.74
N THR A 99 4.56 9.64 11.82
CA THR A 99 3.96 8.31 11.65
C THR A 99 4.26 7.76 10.26
N LEU A 100 4.05 8.56 9.20
CA LEU A 100 4.33 8.15 7.82
C LEU A 100 5.82 7.82 7.61
N GLN A 101 6.73 8.64 8.12
CA GLN A 101 8.17 8.39 8.02
C GLN A 101 8.57 7.11 8.76
N THR A 102 8.01 6.88 9.95
CA THR A 102 8.29 5.68 10.74
C THR A 102 7.78 4.43 10.04
N ALA A 103 6.55 4.46 9.51
CA ALA A 103 5.99 3.35 8.74
C ALA A 103 6.79 3.09 7.44
N ALA A 104 7.24 4.14 6.75
CA ALA A 104 8.10 4.01 5.59
C ALA A 104 9.43 3.33 5.91
N GLU A 105 10.06 3.70 7.03
CA GLU A 105 11.32 3.10 7.47
C GLU A 105 11.13 1.64 7.88
N SER A 106 10.05 1.33 8.61
CA SER A 106 9.70 -0.05 8.96
C SER A 106 9.48 -0.90 7.71
N ALA A 107 8.71 -0.41 6.73
CA ALA A 107 8.45 -1.12 5.48
C ALA A 107 9.74 -1.37 4.68
N ARG A 108 10.64 -0.37 4.60
CA ARG A 108 11.97 -0.54 3.97
C ARG A 108 12.78 -1.64 4.66
N ARG A 109 12.84 -1.62 5.99
CA ARG A 109 13.59 -2.62 6.78
C ARG A 109 13.00 -4.01 6.64
N GLU A 110 11.68 -4.13 6.60
CA GLU A 110 10.99 -5.40 6.40
C GLU A 110 11.29 -5.99 5.02
N ALA A 111 11.27 -5.17 3.96
CA ALA A 111 11.66 -5.62 2.62
C ALA A 111 13.09 -6.19 2.61
N VAL A 112 14.04 -5.49 3.23
CA VAL A 112 15.43 -5.98 3.37
C VAL A 112 15.49 -7.28 4.16
N ARG A 113 14.76 -7.40 5.27
CA ARG A 113 14.71 -8.64 6.07
C ARG A 113 14.16 -9.82 5.27
N LYS A 114 13.13 -9.59 4.46
CA LYS A 114 12.53 -10.62 3.60
C LYS A 114 13.54 -11.13 2.58
N TRP A 115 14.22 -10.24 1.87
CA TRP A 115 15.27 -10.64 0.93
C TRP A 115 16.44 -11.36 1.61
N LEU A 116 16.85 -10.92 2.80
CA LEU A 116 17.88 -11.61 3.56
C LEU A 116 17.45 -13.03 3.98
N ALA A 117 16.18 -13.22 4.34
CA ALA A 117 15.64 -14.54 4.68
C ALA A 117 15.62 -15.46 3.44
N GLU A 118 15.10 -14.98 2.31
CA GLU A 118 15.07 -15.71 1.03
C GLU A 118 16.50 -16.08 0.56
N ALA A 119 17.45 -15.13 0.63
CA ALA A 119 18.84 -15.38 0.30
C ALA A 119 19.48 -16.45 1.20
N LYS A 120 19.17 -16.42 2.50
CA LYS A 120 19.66 -17.42 3.47
C LYS A 120 19.12 -18.81 3.17
N GLU A 121 17.86 -18.95 2.77
CA GLU A 121 17.28 -20.23 2.35
C GLU A 121 17.98 -20.82 1.11
N LEU A 122 18.50 -19.96 0.23
CA LEU A 122 19.29 -20.34 -0.94
C LEU A 122 20.78 -20.55 -0.64
N GLY A 123 21.21 -20.42 0.63
CA GLY A 123 22.61 -20.54 1.03
C GLY A 123 23.50 -19.35 0.61
N ILE A 124 22.89 -18.21 0.25
CA ILE A 124 23.60 -17.00 -0.18
C ILE A 124 24.00 -16.19 1.07
N SER A 125 25.29 -15.86 1.16
CA SER A 125 25.78 -14.99 2.24
C SER A 125 25.34 -13.53 2.02
N ALA A 126 25.20 -12.75 3.10
CA ALA A 126 24.87 -11.32 2.98
C ALA A 126 25.86 -10.55 2.09
N LYS A 127 27.15 -10.91 2.15
CA LYS A 127 28.19 -10.31 1.30
C LYS A 127 27.95 -10.60 -0.18
N THR A 128 27.62 -11.86 -0.51
CA THR A 128 27.32 -12.29 -1.87
C THR A 128 26.03 -11.65 -2.38
N LEU A 129 25.00 -11.52 -1.53
CA LEU A 129 23.76 -10.84 -1.90
C LEU A 129 24.00 -9.37 -2.28
N ILE A 130 24.81 -8.65 -1.51
CA ILE A 130 25.17 -7.25 -1.83
C ILE A 130 25.89 -7.18 -3.18
N GLN A 131 26.78 -8.13 -3.47
CA GLN A 131 27.47 -8.19 -4.75
C GLN A 131 26.48 -8.37 -5.92
N TYR A 132 25.53 -9.31 -5.82
CA TYR A 132 24.52 -9.50 -6.86
C TYR A 132 23.64 -8.27 -7.08
N ILE A 133 23.26 -7.57 -6.00
CA ILE A 133 22.49 -6.32 -6.12
C ILE A 133 23.28 -5.26 -6.93
N GLN A 134 24.58 -5.12 -6.67
CA GLN A 134 25.44 -4.16 -7.39
C GLN A 134 25.60 -4.50 -8.88
N GLU A 135 25.66 -5.79 -9.21
CA GLU A 135 25.77 -6.27 -10.60
C GLU A 135 24.47 -5.96 -11.40
N GLU A 136 23.30 -6.20 -10.80
CA GLU A 136 21.98 -5.94 -11.43
C GLU A 136 21.66 -4.44 -11.56
N GLU A 137 22.09 -3.58 -10.63
CA GLU A 137 21.87 -2.12 -10.73
C GLU A 137 22.65 -1.45 -11.87
N THR A 138 23.67 -2.13 -12.42
CA THR A 138 24.53 -1.60 -13.50
C THR A 138 24.03 -1.98 -14.90
N THR A 139 22.98 -2.80 -14.99
CA THR A 139 22.39 -3.31 -16.24
C THR A 139 21.09 -2.61 -16.58
#